data_AF-A0A1I3KNL5-F1
#
_entry.id   AF-A0A1I3KNL5-F1
#
_cell.length_a   1.000
_cell.length_b   1.000
_cell.length_c   1.000
_cell.angle_alpha   90.00
_cell.angle_beta   90.00
_cell.angle_gamma   90.00
#
_symmetry.space_group_name_H-M   'P 1'
#
loop_
_entity.id
_entity.type
_entity.pdbx_description
1 polymer ?
#
loop_
_entity_poly.entity_id
_entity_poly.type
_entity_poly.pdbx_seq_one_letter_code
_entity_poly.pdbx_strand_id
1 'polypeptide(L)'
;MRLILLLSFCLALIACSANPQRLYQEQVVNATTPLAKTPAEAVRNTAAEPMQVAPGWRPKQWQITAQEPRLLVEGVPSNYRVFSVDLKANKPFLIKVNSWCVNSCLGFSKYVLAPYLFLLDDKSTVIGQGFGQIRGQVGVVNQDLAGQVTHDGTYYLIVAADNRNPGEQVLFDNVMVVGISAPTAVAPLRIGMGSYPFGSVAPFLAEPQE
;
A
#
# COMPACT_ATOMS: atom_id res chain seq x y z
N MET A 1 2.32 -41.84 25.05
CA MET A 1 1.13 -41.03 24.68
C MET A 1 1.24 -39.56 25.06
N ARG A 2 1.60 -39.17 26.30
CA ARG A 2 1.74 -37.74 26.69
C ARG A 2 2.79 -36.95 25.88
N LEU A 3 3.91 -37.57 25.54
CA LEU A 3 4.98 -36.93 24.75
C LEU A 3 4.58 -36.65 23.30
N ILE A 4 3.74 -37.51 22.69
CA ILE A 4 3.27 -37.35 21.31
C ILE A 4 2.22 -36.23 21.23
N LEU A 5 1.34 -36.12 22.24
CA LEU A 5 0.37 -35.03 22.37
C LEU A 5 1.06 -33.66 22.55
N LEU A 6 2.15 -33.60 23.34
CA LEU A 6 2.96 -32.40 23.50
C LEU A 6 3.72 -32.03 22.21
N LEU A 7 4.30 -33.00 21.49
CA LEU A 7 4.94 -32.75 20.20
C LEU A 7 3.93 -32.24 19.15
N SER A 8 2.74 -32.84 19.07
CA SER A 8 1.70 -32.37 18.14
C SER A 8 1.19 -30.97 18.47
N PHE A 9 1.16 -30.60 19.75
CA PHE A 9 0.76 -29.24 20.16
C PHE A 9 1.86 -28.22 19.86
N CYS A 10 3.14 -28.58 20.04
CA CYS A 10 4.27 -27.74 19.65
C CYS A 10 4.38 -27.56 18.12
N LEU A 11 4.13 -28.61 17.33
CA LEU A 11 4.12 -28.53 15.86
C LEU A 11 2.94 -27.70 15.32
N ALA A 12 1.79 -27.72 16.01
CA ALA A 12 0.63 -26.90 15.65
C ALA A 12 0.81 -25.40 15.95
N LEU A 13 1.68 -25.03 16.89
CA LEU A 13 1.95 -23.63 17.25
C LEU A 13 2.89 -22.91 16.26
N ILE A 14 3.63 -23.65 15.42
CA ILE A 14 4.57 -23.07 14.43
C ILE A 14 3.84 -22.72 13.11
N ALA A 15 2.60 -23.19 12.91
CA ALA A 15 1.88 -23.06 11.65
C ALA A 15 1.21 -21.70 11.40
N CYS A 16 1.27 -20.74 12.34
CA CYS A 16 0.50 -19.48 12.25
C CYS A 16 1.34 -18.20 12.14
N SER A 17 2.67 -18.26 12.01
CA SER A 17 3.45 -17.09 11.61
C SER A 17 3.54 -17.04 10.09
N ALA A 18 2.69 -16.22 9.47
CA ALA A 18 2.63 -16.11 8.03
C ALA A 18 3.89 -15.38 7.51
N ASN A 19 4.82 -16.14 6.95
CA ASN A 19 6.04 -15.61 6.36
C ASN A 19 5.70 -14.84 5.06
N PRO A 20 6.07 -13.55 4.94
CA PRO A 20 5.69 -12.73 3.78
C PRO A 20 6.18 -13.28 2.44
N GLN A 21 7.40 -13.83 2.40
CA GLN A 21 7.96 -14.44 1.19
C GLN A 21 7.17 -15.68 0.78
N ARG A 22 6.79 -16.52 1.75
CA ARG A 22 5.95 -17.70 1.49
C ARG A 22 4.57 -17.31 0.99
N LEU A 23 3.92 -16.34 1.62
CA LEU A 23 2.62 -15.82 1.19
C LEU A 23 2.68 -15.26 -0.23
N TYR A 24 3.72 -14.49 -0.54
CA TYR A 24 3.93 -13.97 -1.88
C TYR A 24 4.02 -15.10 -2.92
N GLN A 25 4.82 -16.14 -2.66
CA GLN A 25 4.93 -17.28 -3.57
C GLN A 25 3.60 -18.03 -3.73
N GLU A 26 2.95 -18.38 -2.62
CA GLU A 26 1.74 -19.21 -2.63
C GLU A 26 0.52 -18.46 -3.18
N GLN A 27 0.37 -17.18 -2.89
CA GLN A 27 -0.87 -16.43 -3.14
C GLN A 27 -0.75 -15.31 -4.17
N VAL A 28 0.46 -14.91 -4.58
CA VAL A 28 0.65 -13.89 -5.61
C VAL A 28 1.26 -14.47 -6.87
N VAL A 29 2.37 -15.21 -6.75
CA VAL A 29 3.04 -15.83 -7.92
C VAL A 29 2.16 -16.92 -8.52
N ASN A 30 1.69 -17.85 -7.68
CA ASN A 30 0.87 -18.98 -8.12
C ASN A 30 -0.61 -18.64 -8.36
N ALA A 31 -1.01 -17.38 -8.19
CA ALA A 31 -2.39 -16.97 -8.41
C ALA A 31 -2.81 -17.06 -9.88
N THR A 32 -4.11 -17.20 -10.10
CA THR A 32 -4.75 -17.24 -11.41
C THR A 32 -5.50 -15.96 -11.75
N THR A 33 -5.47 -14.94 -10.87
CA THR A 33 -6.09 -13.63 -11.11
C THR A 33 -5.45 -12.96 -12.34
N PRO A 34 -6.19 -12.08 -13.06
CA PRO A 34 -5.65 -11.41 -14.24
C PRO A 34 -4.31 -10.72 -13.95
N LEU A 35 -3.32 -10.92 -14.84
CA LEU A 35 -2.00 -10.31 -14.72
C LEU A 35 -1.80 -9.29 -15.84
N ALA A 36 -1.88 -8.01 -15.48
CA ALA A 36 -1.55 -6.91 -16.36
C ALA A 36 -0.03 -6.77 -16.52
N LYS A 37 0.44 -6.61 -17.75
CA LYS A 37 1.86 -6.34 -18.05
C LYS A 37 2.18 -4.85 -18.05
N THR A 38 1.16 -3.99 -18.14
CA THR A 38 1.31 -2.54 -18.19
C THR A 38 0.26 -1.84 -17.32
N PRO A 39 0.53 -0.62 -16.82
CA PRO A 39 -0.46 0.19 -16.10
C PRO A 39 -1.75 0.43 -16.90
N ALA A 40 -1.64 0.67 -18.20
CA ALA A 40 -2.81 0.87 -19.06
C ALA A 40 -3.69 -0.39 -19.16
N GLU A 41 -3.07 -1.57 -19.19
CA GLU A 41 -3.80 -2.84 -19.12
C GLU A 41 -4.44 -3.07 -17.75
N ALA A 42 -3.76 -2.67 -16.68
CA ALA A 42 -4.30 -2.76 -15.32
C ALA A 42 -5.60 -1.96 -15.14
N VAL A 43 -5.67 -0.74 -15.69
CA VAL A 43 -6.92 0.05 -15.69
C VAL A 43 -8.05 -0.63 -16.47
N ARG A 44 -7.74 -1.42 -17.50
CA ARG A 44 -8.75 -2.17 -18.28
C ARG A 44 -9.20 -3.47 -17.62
N ASN A 45 -8.33 -4.11 -16.84
CA ASN A 45 -8.56 -5.43 -16.24
C ASN A 45 -9.48 -5.39 -15.02
N THR A 46 -9.75 -4.22 -14.45
CA THR A 46 -10.64 -4.07 -13.30
C THR A 46 -11.37 -2.74 -13.34
N ALA A 47 -12.56 -2.70 -12.75
CA ALA A 47 -13.27 -1.44 -12.53
C ALA A 47 -12.46 -0.53 -11.59
N ALA A 48 -12.50 0.77 -11.89
CA ALA A 48 -11.95 1.80 -11.02
C ALA A 48 -12.97 2.17 -9.95
N GLU A 49 -12.52 2.23 -8.69
CA GLU A 49 -13.31 2.72 -7.57
C GLU A 49 -13.27 4.26 -7.56
N PRO A 50 -14.38 4.97 -7.37
CA PRO A 50 -14.32 6.42 -7.17
C PRO A 50 -13.47 6.77 -5.94
N MET A 51 -12.45 7.59 -6.13
CA MET A 51 -11.61 8.08 -5.06
C MET A 51 -12.40 9.00 -4.15
N GLN A 52 -12.16 8.91 -2.84
CA GLN A 52 -12.75 9.84 -1.88
C GLN A 52 -12.14 11.23 -2.03
N VAL A 53 -12.96 12.27 -1.86
CA VAL A 53 -12.50 13.66 -1.80
C VAL A 53 -12.78 14.18 -0.39
N ALA A 54 -11.74 14.69 0.26
CA ALA A 54 -11.79 15.24 1.63
C ALA A 54 -12.60 14.37 2.63
N PRO A 55 -12.29 13.07 2.79
CA PRO A 55 -13.08 12.15 3.63
C PRO A 55 -12.96 12.39 5.15
N GLY A 56 -12.22 13.42 5.58
CA GLY A 56 -11.96 13.70 6.99
C GLY A 56 -11.00 12.69 7.63
N TRP A 57 -11.23 12.40 8.92
CA TRP A 57 -10.27 11.69 9.78
C TRP A 57 -10.27 10.16 9.66
N ARG A 58 -11.31 9.57 9.03
CA ARG A 58 -11.45 8.13 8.81
C ARG A 58 -11.91 7.85 7.38
N PRO A 59 -11.00 7.91 6.40
CA PRO A 59 -11.34 7.50 5.04
C PRO A 59 -11.76 6.03 5.03
N LYS A 60 -12.71 5.70 4.14
CA LYS A 60 -13.00 4.32 3.76
C LYS A 60 -11.70 3.65 3.32
N GLN A 61 -11.51 2.41 3.75
CA GLN A 61 -10.35 1.61 3.40
C GLN A 61 -10.75 0.50 2.43
N TRP A 62 -9.83 0.12 1.56
CA TRP A 62 -9.96 -0.99 0.63
C TRP A 62 -8.86 -2.00 0.88
N GLN A 63 -9.24 -3.28 0.90
CA GLN A 63 -8.28 -4.36 1.05
C GLN A 63 -7.61 -4.66 -0.30
N ILE A 64 -6.30 -4.83 -0.31
CA ILE A 64 -5.56 -5.50 -1.38
C ILE A 64 -5.19 -6.87 -0.82
N THR A 65 -5.84 -7.91 -1.35
CA THR A 65 -5.69 -9.31 -0.98
C THR A 65 -5.26 -10.14 -2.19
N ALA A 66 -5.26 -11.46 -2.05
CA ALA A 66 -4.96 -12.39 -3.14
C ALA A 66 -6.05 -12.43 -4.23
N GLN A 67 -7.22 -11.83 -4.01
CA GLN A 67 -8.34 -11.86 -4.94
C GLN A 67 -8.25 -10.77 -6.01
N GLU A 68 -7.53 -9.68 -5.74
CA GLU A 68 -7.32 -8.60 -6.68
C GLU A 68 -6.47 -9.04 -7.88
N PRO A 69 -6.68 -8.39 -9.05
CA PRO A 69 -5.79 -8.58 -10.19
C PRO A 69 -4.36 -8.17 -9.83
N ARG A 70 -3.41 -8.63 -10.64
CA ARG A 70 -1.97 -8.40 -10.49
C ARG A 70 -1.43 -7.53 -11.61
N LEU A 71 -0.45 -6.69 -11.31
CA LEU A 71 0.30 -5.87 -12.25
C LEU A 71 1.78 -6.20 -12.10
N LEU A 72 2.52 -6.26 -13.21
CA LEU A 72 3.98 -6.34 -13.17
C LEU A 72 4.59 -4.98 -12.80
N VAL A 73 5.00 -4.83 -11.55
CA VAL A 73 5.81 -3.69 -11.08
C VAL A 73 7.27 -4.07 -11.26
N GLU A 74 7.93 -3.47 -12.26
CA GLU A 74 9.32 -3.80 -12.64
C GLU A 74 9.56 -5.31 -12.83
N GLY A 75 8.59 -5.99 -13.44
CA GLY A 75 8.64 -7.43 -13.69
C GLY A 75 8.18 -8.31 -12.52
N VAL A 76 7.80 -7.73 -11.38
CA VAL A 76 7.31 -8.46 -10.20
C VAL A 76 5.79 -8.37 -10.10
N PRO A 77 5.07 -9.51 -10.01
CA PRO A 77 3.63 -9.53 -9.79
C PRO A 77 3.19 -8.88 -8.47
N SER A 78 2.31 -7.89 -8.58
CA SER A 78 1.82 -7.10 -7.45
C SER A 78 0.31 -6.94 -7.53
N ASN A 79 -0.41 -7.40 -6.50
CA ASN A 79 -1.86 -7.18 -6.42
C ASN A 79 -2.14 -5.68 -6.33
N TYR A 80 -3.21 -5.21 -6.99
CA TYR A 80 -3.50 -3.79 -7.07
C TYR A 80 -5.00 -3.49 -7.07
N ARG A 81 -5.32 -2.22 -6.81
CA ARG A 81 -6.63 -1.61 -7.07
C ARG A 81 -6.46 -0.34 -7.88
N VAL A 82 -7.52 0.03 -8.60
CA VAL A 82 -7.58 1.24 -9.41
C VAL A 82 -8.60 2.19 -8.80
N PHE A 83 -8.23 3.46 -8.70
CA PHE A 83 -9.08 4.53 -8.19
C PHE A 83 -9.19 5.63 -9.23
N SER A 84 -10.37 6.18 -9.43
CA SER A 84 -10.61 7.30 -10.36
C SER A 84 -10.83 8.60 -9.60
N VAL A 85 -10.28 9.70 -10.10
CA VAL A 85 -10.48 11.04 -9.54
C VAL A 85 -10.48 12.06 -10.65
N ASP A 86 -11.39 13.03 -10.60
CA ASP A 86 -11.39 14.14 -11.54
C ASP A 86 -10.39 15.20 -11.07
N LEU A 87 -9.48 15.59 -11.96
CA LEU A 87 -8.51 16.64 -11.70
C LEU A 87 -8.68 17.82 -12.66
N LYS A 88 -8.32 19.02 -12.18
CA LYS A 88 -8.42 20.30 -12.90
C LYS A 88 -7.07 20.77 -13.42
N ALA A 89 -7.07 21.25 -14.67
CA ALA A 89 -5.90 21.81 -15.34
C ALA A 89 -5.28 22.95 -14.53
N ASN A 90 -3.97 22.92 -14.36
CA ASN A 90 -3.17 23.93 -13.67
C ASN A 90 -3.59 24.17 -12.20
N LYS A 91 -4.37 23.25 -11.61
CA LYS A 91 -4.71 23.28 -10.19
C LYS A 91 -3.83 22.27 -9.45
N PRO A 92 -3.23 22.67 -8.32
CA PRO A 92 -2.48 21.73 -7.50
C PRO A 92 -3.44 20.65 -6.98
N PHE A 93 -2.99 19.40 -7.03
CA PHE A 93 -3.65 18.29 -6.36
C PHE A 93 -2.74 17.75 -5.26
N LEU A 94 -3.37 17.16 -4.25
CA LEU A 94 -2.69 16.37 -3.22
C LEU A 94 -3.50 15.10 -3.00
N ILE A 95 -3.00 13.99 -3.53
CA ILE A 95 -3.53 12.66 -3.28
C ILE A 95 -2.75 12.07 -2.10
N LYS A 96 -3.46 11.63 -1.08
CA LYS A 96 -2.90 10.92 0.07
C LYS A 96 -3.23 9.44 -0.06
N VAL A 97 -2.26 8.58 0.19
CA VAL A 97 -2.43 7.13 0.22
C VAL A 97 -1.97 6.62 1.57
N ASN A 98 -2.94 6.23 2.38
CA ASN A 98 -2.66 5.63 3.69
C ASN A 98 -2.63 4.10 3.54
N SER A 99 -1.67 3.44 4.16
CA SER A 99 -1.57 1.98 4.25
C SER A 99 -1.43 1.57 5.71
N TRP A 100 -2.37 0.80 6.21
CA TRP A 100 -2.38 0.39 7.62
C TRP A 100 -1.52 -0.86 7.82
N CYS A 101 -0.89 -0.94 8.99
CA CYS A 101 -0.22 -2.16 9.42
C CYS A 101 -1.17 -3.35 9.37
N VAL A 102 -0.62 -4.48 8.97
CA VAL A 102 -1.26 -5.78 9.14
C VAL A 102 -1.29 -6.10 10.64
N ASN A 103 -2.41 -6.63 11.13
CA ASN A 103 -2.61 -7.03 12.53
C ASN A 103 -2.29 -5.93 13.57
N SER A 104 -2.64 -4.68 13.26
CA SER A 104 -2.49 -3.53 14.17
C SER A 104 -1.06 -3.24 14.63
N CYS A 105 -0.05 -3.67 13.87
CA CYS A 105 1.37 -3.66 14.24
C CYS A 105 1.67 -4.21 15.66
N LEU A 106 0.85 -5.15 16.15
CA LEU A 106 1.08 -5.78 17.45
C LEU A 106 2.14 -6.88 17.33
N GLY A 107 3.04 -6.96 18.31
CA GLY A 107 4.10 -7.97 18.39
C GLY A 107 5.47 -7.52 17.89
N PHE A 108 6.41 -8.46 17.86
CA PHE A 108 7.82 -8.23 17.48
C PHE A 108 8.01 -8.09 15.96
N SER A 109 7.18 -8.75 15.16
CA SER A 109 7.19 -8.68 13.70
C SER A 109 6.03 -7.82 13.22
N LYS A 110 6.35 -6.61 12.74
CA LYS A 110 5.37 -5.66 12.22
C LYS A 110 5.42 -5.68 10.70
N TYR A 111 4.26 -5.65 10.07
CA TYR A 111 4.13 -5.76 8.62
C TYR A 111 3.21 -4.68 8.07
N VAL A 112 3.51 -4.21 6.87
CA VAL A 112 2.69 -3.25 6.15
C VAL A 112 2.79 -3.49 4.65
N LEU A 113 1.70 -3.22 3.92
CA LEU A 113 1.76 -3.10 2.48
C LEU A 113 2.45 -1.77 2.16
N ALA A 114 3.56 -1.80 1.41
CA ALA A 114 4.20 -0.60 0.90
C ALA A 114 3.65 -0.30 -0.51
N PRO A 115 2.78 0.71 -0.68
CA PRO A 115 2.16 0.93 -1.98
C PRO A 115 3.15 1.49 -3.00
N TYR A 116 3.20 0.90 -4.18
CA TYR A 116 3.78 1.51 -5.38
C TYR A 116 2.64 2.14 -6.19
N LEU A 117 2.80 3.40 -6.57
CA LEU A 117 1.74 4.19 -7.17
C LEU A 117 2.01 4.37 -8.68
N PHE A 118 0.95 4.32 -9.49
CA PHE A 118 0.95 4.84 -10.85
C PHE A 118 -0.21 5.81 -11.00
N LEU A 119 0.06 7.01 -11.49
CA LEU A 119 -0.96 7.99 -11.86
C LEU A 119 -1.03 8.04 -13.38
N LEU A 120 -2.24 7.83 -13.91
CA LEU A 120 -2.52 7.82 -15.33
C LEU A 120 -3.53 8.90 -15.69
N ASP A 121 -3.39 9.47 -16.88
CA ASP A 121 -4.40 10.36 -17.48
C ASP A 121 -5.59 9.59 -18.06
N ASP A 122 -6.55 10.33 -18.63
CA ASP A 122 -7.76 9.80 -19.24
C ASP A 122 -7.49 8.86 -20.45
N LYS A 123 -6.30 8.96 -21.05
CA LYS A 123 -5.80 8.11 -22.14
C LYS A 123 -4.99 6.93 -21.64
N SER A 124 -4.95 6.69 -20.33
CA SER A 124 -4.13 5.66 -19.69
C SER A 124 -2.61 5.84 -19.92
N THR A 125 -2.15 7.07 -20.12
CA THR A 125 -0.73 7.42 -20.15
C THR A 125 -0.23 7.61 -18.73
N VAL A 126 0.89 6.97 -18.38
CA VAL A 126 1.50 7.15 -17.05
C VAL A 126 2.12 8.55 -16.98
N ILE A 127 1.60 9.39 -16.07
CA ILE A 127 2.09 10.75 -15.82
C ILE A 127 2.88 10.85 -14.51
N GLY A 128 2.87 9.80 -13.68
CA GLY A 128 3.69 9.68 -12.49
C GLY A 128 3.74 8.24 -12.00
N GLN A 129 4.87 7.82 -11.46
CA GLN A 129 5.01 6.48 -10.85
C GLN A 129 6.08 6.47 -9.77
N GLY A 130 5.96 5.51 -8.84
CA GLY A 130 6.92 5.31 -7.76
C GLY A 130 6.28 5.40 -6.38
N PHE A 131 7.10 5.76 -5.40
CA PHE A 131 6.64 6.07 -4.06
C PHE A 131 6.38 7.57 -3.93
N GLY A 132 5.25 7.94 -3.32
CA GLY A 132 5.03 9.31 -2.89
C GLY A 132 5.97 9.71 -1.74
N GLN A 133 5.82 10.91 -1.21
CA GLN A 133 6.54 11.29 0.01
C GLN A 133 6.07 10.42 1.17
N ILE A 134 6.92 9.48 1.62
CA ILE A 134 6.58 8.53 2.68
C ILE A 134 6.72 9.19 4.06
N ARG A 135 5.68 9.11 4.88
CA ARG A 135 5.69 9.51 6.29
C ARG A 135 5.18 8.35 7.15
N GLY A 136 6.05 7.87 8.04
CA GLY A 136 5.70 6.83 8.99
C GLY A 136 4.95 7.40 10.18
N GLN A 137 3.78 6.83 10.48
CA GLN A 137 3.12 7.02 11.76
C GLN A 137 2.94 5.64 12.41
N VAL A 138 2.87 5.59 13.73
CA VAL A 138 2.53 4.33 14.42
C VAL A 138 1.18 3.85 13.88
N GLY A 139 1.14 2.64 13.31
CA GLY A 139 -0.11 2.09 12.75
C GLY A 139 -0.27 2.23 11.24
N VAL A 140 0.40 3.21 10.60
CA VAL A 140 0.08 3.65 9.25
C VAL A 140 1.31 4.18 8.51
N VAL A 141 1.44 3.78 7.25
CA VAL A 141 2.33 4.40 6.27
C VAL A 141 1.52 5.37 5.42
N ASN A 142 1.88 6.64 5.45
CA ASN A 142 1.25 7.66 4.61
C ASN A 142 2.17 7.97 3.43
N GLN A 143 1.60 8.09 2.23
CA GLN A 143 2.28 8.62 1.06
C GLN A 143 1.52 9.80 0.51
N ASP A 144 2.23 10.89 0.27
CA ASP A 144 1.69 12.09 -0.37
C ASP A 144 2.16 12.13 -1.84
N LEU A 145 1.20 12.21 -2.78
CA LEU A 145 1.42 12.47 -4.19
C LEU A 145 0.84 13.84 -4.52
N ALA A 146 1.71 14.83 -4.72
CA ALA A 146 1.33 16.18 -5.08
C ALA A 146 1.79 16.53 -6.50
N GLY A 147 1.03 17.37 -7.19
CA GLY A 147 1.38 17.80 -8.53
C GLY A 147 0.35 18.73 -9.13
N GLN A 148 0.46 18.95 -10.43
CA GLN A 148 -0.52 19.65 -11.26
C GLN A 148 -0.70 18.86 -12.55
N VAL A 149 -1.89 18.94 -13.14
CA VAL A 149 -2.18 18.34 -14.44
C VAL A 149 -2.39 19.43 -15.50
N THR A 150 -2.17 19.12 -16.77
CA THR A 150 -2.23 20.10 -17.86
C THR A 150 -3.61 20.26 -18.48
N HIS A 151 -4.54 19.34 -18.19
CA HIS A 151 -5.89 19.32 -18.74
C HIS A 151 -6.88 18.77 -17.71
N ASP A 152 -8.13 19.23 -17.80
CA ASP A 152 -9.24 18.69 -17.04
C ASP A 152 -9.52 17.25 -17.51
N GLY A 153 -9.82 16.36 -16.57
CA GLY A 153 -10.21 15.00 -16.91
C GLY A 153 -10.27 14.06 -15.73
N THR A 154 -10.69 12.81 -15.99
CA THR A 154 -10.65 11.72 -15.03
C THR A 154 -9.29 11.04 -15.09
N TYR A 155 -8.57 11.05 -13.96
CA TYR A 155 -7.28 10.41 -13.78
C TYR A 155 -7.45 9.13 -12.99
N TYR A 156 -6.53 8.19 -13.20
CA TYR A 156 -6.54 6.88 -12.56
C TYR A 156 -5.31 6.69 -11.70
N LEU A 157 -5.51 6.41 -10.42
CA LEU A 157 -4.46 6.00 -9.50
C LEU A 157 -4.49 4.47 -9.35
N ILE A 158 -3.43 3.81 -9.77
CA ILE A 158 -3.17 2.41 -9.41
C ILE A 158 -2.41 2.41 -8.09
N VAL A 159 -2.95 1.68 -7.12
CA VAL A 159 -2.29 1.41 -5.84
C VAL A 159 -1.93 -0.07 -5.81
N ALA A 160 -0.65 -0.39 -6.00
CA ALA A 160 -0.14 -1.77 -6.05
C ALA A 160 0.67 -2.12 -4.80
N ALA A 161 0.57 -3.36 -4.33
CA ALA A 161 1.44 -3.88 -3.26
C ALA A 161 2.87 -4.08 -3.79
N ASP A 162 3.88 -3.33 -3.33
CA ASP A 162 5.25 -3.56 -3.79
C ASP A 162 5.80 -4.89 -3.25
N ASN A 163 5.85 -5.88 -4.14
CA ASN A 163 6.28 -7.23 -3.86
C ASN A 163 7.70 -7.53 -4.32
N ARG A 164 8.48 -6.52 -4.73
CA ARG A 164 9.87 -6.74 -5.18
C ARG A 164 10.73 -7.37 -4.09
N ASN A 165 10.46 -7.02 -2.83
CA ASN A 165 11.21 -7.52 -1.67
C ASN A 165 10.26 -7.81 -0.47
N PRO A 166 9.42 -8.86 -0.52
CA PRO A 166 8.50 -9.17 0.57
C PRO A 166 9.28 -9.51 1.84
N GLY A 167 8.84 -9.01 2.98
CA GLY A 167 9.46 -9.19 4.29
C GLY A 167 10.65 -8.28 4.59
N GLU A 168 11.23 -7.60 3.59
CA GLU A 168 12.29 -6.61 3.82
C GLU A 168 11.75 -5.35 4.52
N GLN A 169 12.63 -4.64 5.23
CA GLN A 169 12.22 -3.46 6.00
C GLN A 169 11.81 -2.30 5.07
N VAL A 170 10.62 -1.78 5.32
CA VAL A 170 10.16 -0.50 4.82
C VAL A 170 10.73 0.58 5.73
N LEU A 171 11.59 1.44 5.19
CA LEU A 171 12.23 2.52 5.94
C LEU A 171 11.32 3.76 5.99
N PHE A 172 11.13 4.32 7.19
CA PHE A 172 10.42 5.59 7.41
C PHE A 172 11.38 6.59 8.03
N ASP A 173 11.52 7.77 7.43
CA ASP A 173 12.52 8.73 7.90
C ASP A 173 12.08 9.54 9.12
N ASN A 174 10.79 9.56 9.50
CA ASN A 174 10.33 10.38 10.64
C ASN A 174 9.10 9.78 11.33
N VAL A 175 9.24 9.33 12.58
CA VAL A 175 8.12 9.04 13.48
C VAL A 175 8.13 10.06 14.61
N MET A 176 7.09 10.89 14.70
CA MET A 176 6.90 11.81 15.82
C MET A 176 6.20 11.08 16.96
N VAL A 177 6.85 10.99 18.14
CA VAL A 177 6.24 10.41 19.34
C VAL A 177 5.62 11.51 20.17
N VAL A 178 4.30 11.46 20.35
CA VAL A 178 3.54 12.41 21.18
C VAL A 178 3.84 12.13 22.66
N GLY A 179 4.27 13.15 23.42
CA GLY A 179 4.49 13.07 24.87
C GLY A 179 5.95 13.14 25.34
N ILE A 180 6.93 13.19 24.43
CA ILE A 180 8.33 13.48 24.79
C ILE A 180 8.62 14.98 24.67
N SER A 181 8.70 15.66 25.81
CA SER A 181 9.31 16.99 25.96
C SER A 181 10.83 16.85 26.02
N ALA A 182 11.45 16.45 24.90
CA ALA A 182 12.90 16.45 24.76
C ALA A 182 13.34 17.49 23.71
N PRO A 183 14.25 18.41 24.06
CA PRO A 183 14.75 19.41 23.11
C PRO A 183 15.65 18.72 22.08
N THR A 184 15.53 19.12 20.81
CA THR A 184 16.54 19.00 19.73
C THR A 184 17.37 17.70 19.68
N ALA A 185 17.13 16.90 18.64
CA ALA A 185 17.82 15.65 18.28
C ALA A 185 17.30 14.36 18.94
N VAL A 186 16.00 14.08 18.76
CA VAL A 186 15.52 12.70 18.86
C VAL A 186 15.99 11.98 17.59
N ALA A 187 16.90 11.02 17.71
CA ALA A 187 17.23 10.12 16.60
C ALA A 187 15.91 9.51 16.09
N PRO A 188 15.62 9.57 14.78
CA PRO A 188 14.36 9.10 14.26
C PRO A 188 14.18 7.64 14.69
N LEU A 189 13.11 7.36 15.43
CA LEU A 189 12.75 6.00 15.79
C LEU A 189 12.43 5.26 14.50
N ARG A 190 13.38 4.43 14.05
CA ARG A 190 13.21 3.55 12.91
C ARG A 190 12.26 2.43 13.31
N ILE A 191 10.95 2.65 13.10
CA ILE A 191 9.98 1.58 13.20
C ILE A 191 10.09 0.75 11.92
N GLY A 192 10.97 -0.25 11.94
CA GLY A 192 11.07 -1.20 10.84
C GLY A 192 9.78 -2.01 10.74
N MET A 193 9.04 -1.85 9.64
CA MET A 193 7.92 -2.73 9.29
C MET A 193 8.35 -3.52 8.07
N GLY A 194 8.19 -4.84 8.09
CA GLY A 194 8.44 -5.67 6.92
C GLY A 194 7.39 -5.41 5.84
N SER A 195 7.81 -5.42 4.57
CA SER A 195 6.87 -5.38 3.45
C SER A 195 5.98 -6.62 3.47
N TYR A 196 4.70 -6.45 3.18
CA TYR A 196 3.71 -7.53 3.14
C TYR A 196 2.90 -7.46 1.83
N PRO A 197 2.60 -8.61 1.21
CA PRO A 197 1.96 -8.62 -0.11
C PRO A 197 0.50 -8.15 -0.11
N PHE A 198 -0.10 -8.02 1.07
CA PHE A 198 -1.51 -7.68 1.26
C PHE A 198 -1.67 -6.62 2.33
N GLY A 199 -2.78 -5.90 2.31
CA GLY A 199 -3.01 -4.87 3.31
C GLY A 199 -4.24 -4.04 3.03
N SER A 200 -4.42 -3.00 3.85
CA SER A 200 -5.53 -2.07 3.75
C SER A 200 -5.02 -0.71 3.31
N VAL A 201 -5.58 -0.16 2.23
CA VAL A 201 -5.20 1.15 1.69
C VAL A 201 -6.38 2.10 1.66
N ALA A 202 -6.13 3.41 1.77
CA ALA A 202 -7.12 4.45 1.57
C ALA A 202 -6.52 5.60 0.78
N PRO A 203 -6.64 5.60 -0.56
CA PRO A 203 -6.34 6.75 -1.36
C PRO A 203 -7.49 7.77 -1.29
N PHE A 204 -7.14 9.05 -1.19
CA PHE A 204 -8.10 10.14 -1.25
C PHE A 204 -7.44 11.44 -1.74
N LEU A 205 -8.23 12.28 -2.41
CA LEU A 205 -7.86 13.66 -2.70
C LEU A 205 -8.07 14.48 -1.42
N ALA A 206 -7.02 15.17 -0.96
CA ALA A 206 -7.02 15.86 0.33
C ALA A 206 -8.05 16.98 0.39
N GLU A 207 -8.21 17.73 -0.70
CA GLU A 207 -9.10 18.88 -0.82
C GLU A 207 -9.76 18.87 -2.21
N PRO A 208 -11.01 19.36 -2.34
CA PRO A 208 -11.60 19.61 -3.65
C PRO A 208 -10.76 20.61 -4.45
N GLN A 209 -10.73 20.45 -5.77
CA GLN A 209 -10.10 21.45 -6.65
C GLN A 209 -11.16 22.44 -7.12
N GLU A 210 -10.98 23.71 -6.75
CA GLU A 210 -11.79 24.84 -7.20
C GLU A 210 -11.40 25.31 -8.61
#